data_AF-A0A150GD16-F1
#
_entry.id   AF-A0A150GD16-F1
#
_cell.length_a   1.000
_cell.length_b   1.000
_cell.length_c   1.000
_cell.angle_alpha   90.00
_cell.angle_beta   90.00
_cell.angle_gamma   90.00
#
_symmetry.space_group_name_H-M   'P 1'
#
loop_
_entity.id
_entity.type
_entity.pdbx_description
1 polymer ?
#
loop_
_entity_poly.entity_id
_entity_poly.type
_entity_poly.pdbx_seq_one_letter_code
_entity_poly.pdbx_strand_id
1 'polypeptide(L)'
;MADQACGYVGARLVTINDADENRLLVEALTAVVVNNATFPPTDLDPFGNVRIWIGLRFQTAMDDSFWNDGTRVDQGYNPSGAILPLYPNSCYAIWCRRDYCGWQPQPCTNSLPGLICEVRGVFV
;
A
#
# COMPACT_ATOMS: atom_id res chain seq x y z
N MET A 1 -2.65 4.49 -12.29
CA MET A 1 -2.86 3.21 -13.01
C MET A 1 -3.33 2.12 -12.07
N ALA A 2 -2.73 1.98 -10.87
CA ALA A 2 -3.17 1.00 -9.87
C ALA A 2 -4.62 1.19 -9.39
N ASP A 3 -5.11 2.43 -9.27
CA ASP A 3 -6.51 2.69 -8.87
C ASP A 3 -7.51 2.14 -9.89
N GLN A 4 -7.18 2.28 -11.19
CA GLN A 4 -8.01 1.79 -12.28
C GLN A 4 -8.03 0.25 -12.31
N ALA A 5 -6.93 -0.40 -11.94
CA ALA A 5 -6.86 -1.85 -11.86
C ALA A 5 -7.85 -2.41 -10.82
N CYS A 6 -7.92 -1.81 -9.63
CA CYS A 6 -8.96 -2.15 -8.66
C CYS A 6 -10.38 -1.81 -9.15
N GLY A 7 -10.51 -0.69 -9.89
CA GLY A 7 -11.79 -0.28 -10.47
C GLY A 7 -12.43 -1.33 -11.36
N TYR A 8 -11.66 -2.14 -12.09
CA TYR A 8 -12.19 -3.21 -12.95
C TYR A 8 -12.93 -4.32 -12.20
N VAL A 9 -12.65 -4.50 -10.90
CA VAL A 9 -13.33 -5.48 -10.05
C VAL A 9 -14.32 -4.81 -9.07
N GLY A 10 -14.72 -3.57 -9.34
CA GLY A 10 -15.61 -2.81 -8.45
C GLY A 10 -14.97 -2.46 -7.10
N ALA A 11 -13.64 -2.45 -7.04
CA ALA A 11 -12.86 -2.21 -5.84
C ALA A 11 -12.12 -0.87 -5.93
N ARG A 12 -11.40 -0.53 -4.86
CA ARG A 12 -10.40 0.55 -4.84
C ARG A 12 -9.13 0.06 -4.17
N LEU A 13 -8.02 0.78 -4.30
CA LEU A 13 -6.83 0.46 -3.50
C LEU A 13 -7.17 0.55 -2.02
N VAL A 14 -6.58 -0.37 -1.24
CA VAL A 14 -6.87 -0.53 0.18
C VAL A 14 -6.60 0.74 0.97
N THR A 15 -7.54 1.05 1.85
CA THR A 15 -7.36 2.01 2.94
C THR A 15 -7.10 1.23 4.21
N ILE A 16 -6.11 1.65 4.98
CA ILE A 16 -5.74 0.96 6.22
C ILE A 16 -6.25 1.82 7.38
N ASN A 17 -7.29 1.36 8.04
CA ASN A 17 -8.08 2.12 9.01
C ASN A 17 -7.56 1.99 10.44
N ASP A 18 -6.84 0.90 10.75
CA ASP A 18 -6.30 0.66 12.08
C ASP A 18 -5.04 -0.25 12.06
N ALA A 19 -4.50 -0.46 13.26
CA ALA A 19 -3.29 -1.25 13.48
C ALA A 19 -3.50 -2.75 13.19
N ASP A 20 -4.73 -3.27 13.36
CA ASP A 20 -5.04 -4.67 13.13
C ASP A 20 -5.13 -4.97 11.64
N GLU A 21 -5.78 -4.11 10.86
CA GLU A 21 -5.77 -4.18 9.39
C GLU A 21 -4.34 -4.11 8.85
N ASN A 22 -3.54 -3.17 9.36
CA ASN A 22 -2.13 -3.07 8.98
C ASN A 22 -1.36 -4.34 9.31
N ARG A 23 -1.56 -4.91 10.50
CA ARG A 23 -0.89 -6.15 10.93
C ARG A 23 -1.26 -7.31 10.02
N LEU A 24 -2.54 -7.48 9.69
CA LEU A 24 -3.02 -8.55 8.81
C LEU A 24 -2.41 -8.43 7.40
N LEU A 25 -2.37 -7.22 6.84
CA LEU A 25 -1.74 -6.99 5.53
C LEU A 25 -0.23 -7.28 5.56
N VAL A 26 0.46 -6.85 6.61
CA VAL A 26 1.90 -7.11 6.79
C VAL A 26 2.17 -8.61 6.93
N GLU A 27 1.39 -9.34 7.72
CA GLU A 27 1.52 -10.79 7.88
C GLU A 27 1.31 -11.52 6.55
N ALA A 28 0.29 -11.14 5.78
CA ALA A 28 0.01 -11.71 4.47
C ALA A 28 1.17 -11.47 3.49
N LEU A 29 1.68 -10.24 3.41
CA LEU A 29 2.78 -9.89 2.51
C LEU A 29 4.10 -10.55 2.93
N THR A 30 4.36 -10.65 4.24
CA THR A 30 5.56 -11.35 4.75
C THR A 30 5.53 -12.81 4.37
N ALA A 31 4.37 -13.48 4.50
CA ALA A 31 4.21 -14.87 4.07
C ALA A 31 4.50 -15.05 2.57
N VAL A 32 4.10 -14.10 1.73
CA VAL A 32 4.40 -14.13 0.30
C VAL A 32 5.90 -13.99 0.03
N VAL A 33 6.58 -13.04 0.69
CA VAL A 33 8.04 -12.83 0.53
C VAL A 33 8.83 -14.04 1.02
N VAL A 34 8.44 -14.65 2.15
CA VAL A 34 9.14 -15.80 2.72
C VAL A 34 8.94 -17.07 1.88
N ASN A 35 7.73 -17.30 1.37
CA ASN A 35 7.41 -18.51 0.63
C ASN A 35 7.71 -18.39 -0.88
N ASN A 36 7.98 -17.18 -1.38
CA ASN A 36 8.33 -16.85 -2.77
C ASN A 36 7.42 -17.46 -3.86
N ALA A 37 6.21 -17.85 -3.48
CA ALA A 37 5.35 -18.71 -4.30
C ALA A 37 4.44 -17.92 -5.25
N THR A 38 4.26 -16.62 -5.01
CA THR A 38 3.23 -15.81 -5.68
C THR A 38 3.80 -14.83 -6.71
N PHE A 39 5.05 -14.39 -6.54
CA PHE A 39 5.70 -13.47 -7.47
C PHE A 39 6.84 -14.17 -8.20
N PRO A 40 6.92 -14.10 -9.54
CA PRO A 40 8.10 -14.54 -10.26
C PRO A 40 9.33 -13.73 -9.82
N PRO A 41 10.55 -14.27 -9.90
CA PRO A 41 11.76 -13.55 -9.50
C PRO A 41 11.96 -12.18 -10.19
N THR A 42 11.34 -11.96 -11.35
CA THR A 42 11.37 -10.68 -12.09
C THR A 42 10.59 -9.55 -11.41
N ASP A 43 9.64 -9.90 -10.56
CA ASP A 43 8.73 -8.97 -9.88
C ASP A 43 9.26 -8.56 -8.50
N LEU A 44 10.32 -9.23 -8.06
CA LEU A 44 11.03 -8.92 -6.84
C LEU A 44 12.23 -8.03 -7.17
N ASP A 45 12.58 -7.13 -6.25
CA ASP A 45 13.85 -6.43 -6.39
C ASP A 45 15.04 -7.40 -6.22
N PRO A 46 16.28 -7.00 -6.55
CA PRO A 46 17.45 -7.89 -6.48
C PRO A 46 17.72 -8.52 -5.10
N PHE A 47 17.04 -8.05 -4.05
CA PHE A 47 17.14 -8.57 -2.68
C PHE A 47 15.96 -9.47 -2.30
N GLY A 48 15.04 -9.74 -3.23
CA GLY A 48 13.84 -10.53 -2.97
C GLY A 48 12.71 -9.74 -2.30
N ASN A 49 12.76 -8.41 -2.33
CA ASN A 49 11.72 -7.60 -1.70
C ASN A 49 10.56 -7.34 -2.65
N VAL A 50 9.36 -7.21 -2.06
CA VAL A 50 8.16 -6.84 -2.80
C VAL A 50 7.72 -5.42 -2.43
N ARG A 51 7.23 -4.67 -3.42
CA ARG A 51 6.55 -3.38 -3.22
C ARG A 51 5.14 -3.48 -3.77
N ILE A 52 4.16 -3.18 -2.94
CA ILE A 52 2.75 -3.37 -3.29
C ILE A 52 2.00 -2.08 -3.05
N TRP A 53 1.29 -1.58 -4.08
CA TRP A 53 0.52 -0.34 -3.96
C TRP A 53 -0.59 -0.44 -2.91
N ILE A 54 -0.74 0.62 -2.12
CA ILE A 54 -1.88 0.88 -1.24
C ILE A 54 -2.53 2.21 -1.63
N GLY A 55 -3.70 2.50 -1.07
CA GLY A 55 -4.54 3.65 -1.47
C GLY A 55 -4.11 5.00 -0.94
N LEU A 56 -2.92 5.13 -0.34
CA LEU A 56 -2.47 6.37 0.29
C LEU A 56 -1.74 7.28 -0.72
N ARG A 57 -2.18 8.53 -0.81
CA ARG A 57 -1.56 9.60 -1.60
C ARG A 57 -1.17 10.76 -0.72
N PHE A 58 0.11 11.10 -0.74
CA PHE A 58 0.66 12.23 0.00
C PHE A 58 0.91 13.41 -0.96
N GLN A 59 0.31 14.55 -0.67
CA GLN A 59 0.47 15.78 -1.43
C GLN A 59 1.62 16.60 -0.87
N THR A 60 1.39 17.45 0.13
CA THR A 60 2.47 18.26 0.72
C THR A 60 2.49 18.22 2.25
N ALA A 61 1.36 17.93 2.87
CA ALA A 61 1.18 17.83 4.30
C ALA A 61 0.12 16.76 4.64
N MET A 62 -0.04 16.42 5.92
CA MET A 62 -1.02 15.37 6.28
C MET A 62 -2.46 15.85 6.10
N ASP A 63 -2.68 17.16 6.19
CA ASP A 63 -4.00 17.80 6.12
C ASP A 63 -4.53 18.01 4.69
N ASP A 64 -3.66 17.92 3.68
CA ASP A 64 -4.00 17.94 2.24
C ASP A 64 -3.80 16.58 1.54
N SER A 65 -3.50 15.54 2.31
CA SER A 65 -3.25 14.18 1.83
C SER A 65 -4.44 13.26 2.10
N PHE A 66 -4.65 12.28 1.22
CA PHE A 66 -5.86 11.46 1.23
C PHE A 66 -5.57 10.00 0.92
N TRP A 67 -6.38 9.16 1.53
CA TRP A 67 -6.61 7.79 1.10
C TRP A 67 -7.60 7.77 -0.07
N ASN A 68 -7.56 6.70 -0.85
CA ASN A 68 -8.44 6.49 -2.01
C ASN A 68 -9.92 6.39 -1.65
N ASP A 69 -10.24 6.21 -0.37
CA ASP A 69 -11.60 6.28 0.14
C ASP A 69 -12.11 7.69 0.42
N GLY A 70 -11.22 8.70 0.34
CA GLY A 70 -11.49 10.08 0.69
C GLY A 70 -11.11 10.45 2.12
N THR A 71 -10.72 9.48 2.96
CA THR A 71 -10.27 9.73 4.33
C THR A 71 -8.98 10.55 4.31
N ARG A 72 -8.93 11.63 5.08
CA ARG A 72 -7.73 12.46 5.21
C ARG A 72 -6.67 11.73 6.02
N VAL A 73 -5.40 11.91 5.65
CA VAL A 73 -4.28 11.24 6.32
C VAL A 73 -4.17 11.65 7.78
N ASP A 74 -4.43 12.91 8.12
CA ASP A 74 -4.46 13.40 9.51
C ASP A 74 -5.64 12.88 10.36
N GLN A 75 -6.62 12.20 9.75
CA GLN A 75 -7.78 11.62 10.42
C GLN A 75 -7.77 10.08 10.43
N GLY A 76 -7.04 9.46 9.50
CA GLY A 76 -6.92 8.01 9.37
C GLY A 76 -5.78 7.41 10.20
N TYR A 77 -5.63 6.08 10.11
CA TYR A 77 -4.51 5.38 10.71
C TYR A 77 -3.24 5.53 9.86
N ASN A 78 -2.14 5.88 10.52
CA ASN A 78 -0.81 5.82 9.93
C ASN A 78 0.17 5.26 10.98
N PRO A 79 1.00 4.26 10.64
CA PRO A 79 2.06 3.81 11.53
C PRO A 79 3.01 4.97 11.83
N SER A 80 3.56 5.00 13.05
CA SER A 80 4.54 6.01 13.43
C SER A 80 5.73 6.03 12.46
N GLY A 81 6.02 7.21 11.90
CA GLY A 81 7.11 7.40 10.94
C GLY A 81 6.87 6.86 9.54
N ALA A 82 5.67 6.34 9.24
CA ALA A 82 5.31 5.87 7.89
C ALA A 82 5.25 7.01 6.89
N ILE A 83 4.61 8.13 7.26
CA ILE A 83 4.49 9.30 6.39
C ILE A 83 5.77 10.10 6.44
N LEU A 84 6.39 10.32 5.27
CA LEU A 84 7.65 11.04 5.11
C LEU A 84 7.41 12.37 4.37
N PRO A 85 7.26 13.52 5.08
CA PRO A 85 6.95 14.81 4.46
C PRO A 85 7.99 15.32 3.46
N LEU A 86 9.20 14.77 3.50
CA LEU A 86 10.28 15.09 2.56
C LEU A 86 10.00 14.62 1.13
N TYR A 87 8.96 13.81 0.92
CA TYR A 87 8.58 13.26 -0.38
C TYR A 87 7.16 13.71 -0.79
N PRO A 88 6.96 14.99 -1.16
CA PRO A 88 5.66 15.48 -1.61
C PRO A 88 5.25 14.84 -2.95
N ASN A 89 3.95 14.85 -3.22
CA ASN A 89 3.31 14.30 -4.41
C ASN A 89 3.66 12.82 -4.65
N SER A 90 3.71 12.04 -3.56
CA SER A 90 4.06 10.63 -3.57
C SER A 90 2.85 9.73 -3.36
N CYS A 91 2.90 8.55 -3.95
CA CYS A 91 1.98 7.46 -3.66
C CYS A 91 2.68 6.50 -2.71
N TYR A 92 1.92 5.78 -1.88
CA TYR A 92 2.49 4.88 -0.90
C TYR A 92 2.31 3.43 -1.29
N ALA A 93 3.33 2.64 -0.99
CA ALA A 93 3.34 1.20 -1.13
C ALA A 93 3.81 0.55 0.17
N ILE A 94 3.36 -0.67 0.43
CA ILE A 94 3.99 -1.51 1.44
C ILE A 94 5.23 -2.14 0.80
N TRP A 95 6.39 -1.87 1.39
CA TRP A 95 7.65 -2.50 1.06
C TRP A 95 7.95 -3.57 2.10
N CYS A 96 8.02 -4.83 1.65
CA CYS A 96 8.27 -5.99 2.49
C CYS A 96 9.54 -6.72 2.06
N ARG A 97 10.38 -7.03 3.06
CA ARG A 97 11.52 -7.92 3.02
C ARG A 97 11.31 -9.03 4.06
N ARG A 98 12.18 -10.05 4.06
CA ARG A 98 12.03 -11.26 4.91
C ARG A 98 11.78 -10.97 6.40
N ASP A 99 12.33 -9.88 6.93
CA ASP A 99 12.35 -9.50 8.35
C ASP A 99 11.71 -8.13 8.64
N TYR A 100 11.15 -7.46 7.63
CA TYR A 100 10.63 -6.10 7.80
C TYR A 100 9.59 -5.78 6.75
N CYS A 101 8.50 -5.14 7.17
CA CYS A 101 7.53 -4.52 6.29
C CYS A 101 7.24 -3.11 6.79
N GLY A 102 7.17 -2.16 5.87
CA GLY A 102 6.83 -0.78 6.19
C GLY A 102 6.27 -0.06 4.99
N TRP A 103 5.57 1.04 5.25
CA TRP A 103 5.07 1.88 4.18
C TRP A 103 6.21 2.75 3.67
N GLN A 104 6.28 2.93 2.36
CA GLN A 104 7.27 3.79 1.72
C GLN A 104 6.64 4.64 0.62
N PRO A 105 7.07 5.91 0.50
CA PRO A 105 6.70 6.73 -0.63
C PRO A 105 7.35 6.20 -1.90
N GLN A 106 6.63 6.35 -3.01
CA GLN A 106 7.04 5.99 -4.35
C GLN A 106 6.51 7.05 -5.32
N PRO A 107 7.24 7.35 -6.41
CA PRO A 107 6.67 8.08 -7.54
C PRO A 107 5.39 7.37 -8.02
N CYS A 108 4.28 8.10 -8.11
CA CYS A 108 2.98 7.54 -8.52
C CYS A 108 2.98 6.94 -9.95
N THR A 109 4.01 7.25 -10.74
CA THR A 109 4.24 6.73 -12.09
C THR A 109 4.94 5.37 -12.10
N ASN A 110 5.46 4.89 -10.97
CA ASN A 110 6.16 3.62 -10.91
C ASN A 110 5.21 2.44 -11.21
N SER A 111 5.68 1.50 -12.01
CA SER A 111 5.04 0.19 -12.13
C SER A 111 5.56 -0.69 -11.00
N LEU A 112 4.66 -1.11 -10.11
CA LEU A 112 4.97 -2.05 -9.03
C LEU A 112 4.41 -3.43 -9.37
N PRO A 113 5.01 -4.51 -8.82
CA PRO A 113 4.61 -5.89 -9.12
C PRO A 113 3.20 -6.24 -8.65
N GLY A 114 2.62 -5.45 -7.75
CA GLY A 114 1.26 -5.69 -7.30
C GLY A 114 0.63 -4.52 -6.59
N LEU A 115 -0.63 -4.73 -6.22
CA LEU A 115 -1.51 -3.77 -5.58
C LEU A 115 -2.50 -4.52 -4.70
N ILE A 116 -2.94 -3.91 -3.60
CA ILE A 116 -3.98 -4.47 -2.74
C ILE A 116 -5.26 -3.69 -2.98
N CYS A 117 -6.31 -4.40 -3.39
CA CYS A 117 -7.64 -3.84 -3.54
C CYS A 117 -8.51 -4.21 -2.34
N GLU A 118 -9.34 -3.27 -1.89
CA GLU A 118 -10.45 -3.54 -0.99
C GLU A 118 -11.77 -3.52 -1.77
N VAL A 119 -12.59 -4.55 -1.53
CA VAL A 119 -13.95 -4.63 -2.06
C VAL A 119 -14.89 -4.24 -0.92
N ARG A 120 -15.75 -3.25 -1.14
CA ARG A 120 -16.80 -2.93 -0.16
C ARG A 120 -17.81 -4.08 -0.15
N GLY A 121 -17.85 -4.82 0.96
CA GLY A 121 -18.86 -5.85 1.17
C GLY A 121 -20.25 -5.23 1.14
N VAL A 122 -21.10 -5.68 0.23
CA VAL A 122 -22.54 -5.48 0.36
C VAL A 122 -22.98 -6.43 1.47
N PHE A 123 -23.29 -5.91 2.65
CA PHE A 123 -24.08 -6.66 3.61
C PHE A 123 -25.47 -6.83 2.99
N VAL A 124 -25.76 -8.04 2.48
CA VAL A 124 -27.09 -8.46 2.04
C VAL A 124 -27.79 -9.16 3.18
#